data_AF-A0A957MS22-F1
#
_entry.id   AF-A0A957MS22-F1
#
_cell.length_a   1.000
_cell.length_b   1.000
_cell.length_c   1.000
_cell.angle_alpha   90.00
_cell.angle_beta   90.00
_cell.angle_gamma   90.00
#
_symmetry.space_group_name_H-M   'P 1'
#
loop_
_entity.id
_entity.type
_entity.pdbx_description
1 polymer ?
#
loop_
_entity_poly.entity_id
_entity_poly.type
_entity_poly.pdbx_seq_one_letter_code
_entity_poly.pdbx_strand_id
1 'polypeptide(L)'
;EQAMIEAGVSGLHREVQKTLGRLRFRTSYGQNQLAHAVETAKLAGLIAAELHANVKVARMGGLLHDLGKAVTHEIDGPHAVVGAEIAKRYNVPDVVVNAIASHHAEVEPESIEAVIVAAADAISGARPGARRESLETYVKRVTELEDIGNSFKGVSQTYAIQAGREIRVIVRPDDVDDLAAIQLSKEIAKKIEDNLQYPGQIRVTVVRETRAVEYAK
;
A
#
# COMPACT_ATOMS: atom_id res chain seq x y z
N GLU A 1 -12.90 -23.00 -5.05
CA GLU A 1 -12.38 -24.12 -5.86
C GLU A 1 -11.49 -23.65 -7.01
N GLN A 2 -11.95 -22.81 -7.95
CA GLN A 2 -11.12 -22.34 -9.09
C GLN A 2 -9.72 -21.84 -8.70
N ALA A 3 -9.61 -20.97 -7.68
CA ALA A 3 -8.34 -20.45 -7.19
C ALA A 3 -7.35 -21.55 -6.74
N MET A 4 -7.84 -22.61 -6.11
CA MET A 4 -7.02 -23.73 -5.67
C MET A 4 -6.48 -24.54 -6.86
N ILE A 5 -7.34 -24.76 -7.87
CA ILE A 5 -6.96 -25.44 -9.11
C ILE A 5 -5.86 -24.65 -9.82
N GLU A 6 -6.05 -23.34 -9.98
CA GLU A 6 -5.06 -22.47 -10.61
C GLU A 6 -3.74 -22.38 -9.83
N ALA A 7 -3.80 -22.42 -8.51
CA ALA A 7 -2.62 -22.45 -7.63
C ALA A 7 -1.95 -23.84 -7.58
N GLY A 8 -2.59 -24.89 -8.12
CA GLY A 8 -2.11 -26.27 -8.03
C GLY A 8 -2.11 -26.80 -6.60
N VAL A 9 -3.06 -26.37 -5.77
CA VAL A 9 -3.23 -26.77 -4.36
C VAL A 9 -4.50 -27.59 -4.23
N SER A 10 -4.45 -28.70 -3.49
CA SER A 10 -5.59 -29.57 -3.22
C SER A 10 -5.58 -30.04 -1.76
N GLY A 11 -6.67 -30.66 -1.31
CA GLY A 11 -6.75 -31.27 0.02
C GLY A 11 -7.01 -30.31 1.18
N LEU A 12 -7.38 -29.05 0.93
CA LEU A 12 -7.75 -28.11 1.99
C LEU A 12 -9.13 -28.44 2.57
N HIS A 13 -9.27 -28.31 3.89
CA HIS A 13 -10.54 -28.46 4.58
C HIS A 13 -11.59 -27.45 4.07
N ARG A 14 -12.87 -27.83 4.03
CA ARG A 14 -13.97 -27.01 3.45
C ARG A 14 -14.05 -25.62 4.08
N GLU A 15 -13.85 -25.50 5.39
CA GLU A 15 -13.86 -24.19 6.06
C GLU A 15 -12.67 -23.31 5.65
N VAL A 16 -11.48 -23.86 5.43
CA VAL A 16 -10.33 -23.11 4.88
C VAL A 16 -10.66 -22.62 3.48
N GLN A 17 -11.29 -23.46 2.65
CA GLN A 17 -11.71 -23.06 1.29
C GLN A 17 -12.73 -21.93 1.31
N LYS A 18 -13.70 -21.98 2.24
CA LYS A 18 -14.71 -20.94 2.42
C LYS A 18 -14.08 -19.62 2.86
N THR A 19 -13.17 -19.66 3.83
CA THR A 19 -12.44 -18.49 4.33
C THR A 19 -11.56 -17.90 3.22
N LEU A 20 -10.79 -18.73 2.50
CA LEU A 20 -10.02 -18.31 1.34
C LEU A 20 -10.91 -17.64 0.27
N GLY A 21 -12.10 -18.20 0.02
CA GLY A 21 -13.06 -17.65 -0.93
C GLY A 21 -13.54 -16.24 -0.59
N ARG A 22 -13.55 -15.84 0.69
CA ARG A 22 -13.91 -14.48 1.11
C ARG A 22 -12.91 -13.43 0.60
N LEU A 23 -11.65 -13.80 0.39
CA LEU A 23 -10.63 -12.90 -0.18
C LEU A 23 -10.98 -12.41 -1.58
N ARG A 24 -11.91 -13.09 -2.30
CA ARG A 24 -12.42 -12.64 -3.60
C ARG A 24 -13.06 -11.25 -3.51
N PHE A 25 -13.68 -10.94 -2.36
CA PHE A 25 -14.39 -9.69 -2.14
C PHE A 25 -13.54 -8.66 -1.37
N ARG A 26 -12.25 -8.95 -1.16
CA ARG A 26 -11.32 -8.05 -0.48
C ARG A 26 -10.28 -7.52 -1.46
N THR A 27 -10.00 -6.23 -1.33
CA THR A 27 -8.93 -5.54 -2.05
C THR A 27 -7.94 -4.99 -1.04
N SER A 28 -6.66 -5.01 -1.34
CA SER A 28 -5.63 -4.30 -0.55
C SER A 28 -4.69 -3.60 -1.52
N TYR A 29 -4.47 -2.30 -1.30
CA TYR A 29 -3.69 -1.44 -2.19
C TYR A 29 -4.11 -1.50 -3.67
N GLY A 30 -5.41 -1.70 -3.93
CA GLY A 30 -5.97 -1.80 -5.28
C GLY A 30 -5.86 -3.19 -5.94
N GLN A 31 -5.20 -4.15 -5.29
CA GLN A 31 -5.08 -5.53 -5.76
C GLN A 31 -6.16 -6.41 -5.11
N ASN A 32 -6.80 -7.27 -5.91
CA ASN A 32 -7.72 -8.28 -5.37
C ASN A 32 -6.94 -9.34 -4.57
N GLN A 33 -7.35 -9.61 -3.34
CA GLN A 33 -6.59 -10.47 -2.43
C GLN A 33 -6.60 -11.94 -2.81
N LEU A 34 -7.70 -12.46 -3.38
CA LEU A 34 -7.70 -13.85 -3.86
C LEU A 34 -6.80 -14.02 -5.09
N ALA A 35 -6.82 -13.06 -6.01
CA ALA A 35 -5.92 -13.07 -7.16
C ALA A 35 -4.45 -12.97 -6.74
N HIS A 36 -4.14 -12.10 -5.77
CA HIS A 36 -2.82 -12.00 -5.12
C HIS A 36 -2.36 -13.33 -4.55
N ALA A 37 -3.21 -14.01 -3.78
CA ALA A 37 -2.88 -15.29 -3.17
C ALA A 37 -2.60 -16.38 -4.23
N VAL A 38 -3.39 -16.44 -5.31
CA VAL A 38 -3.18 -17.41 -6.40
C VAL A 38 -1.86 -17.17 -7.12
N GLU A 39 -1.52 -15.91 -7.40
CA GLU A 39 -0.25 -15.57 -8.01
C GLU A 39 0.94 -15.85 -7.09
N THR A 40 0.83 -15.46 -5.83
CA THR A 40 1.86 -15.72 -4.81
C THR A 40 2.14 -17.22 -4.72
N ALA A 41 1.09 -18.07 -4.75
CA ALA A 41 1.26 -19.52 -4.81
C ALA A 41 2.02 -19.98 -6.06
N LYS A 42 1.71 -19.43 -7.24
CA LYS A 42 2.40 -19.77 -8.50
C LYS A 42 3.88 -19.39 -8.44
N LEU A 43 4.19 -18.17 -7.99
CA LEU A 43 5.56 -17.68 -7.83
C LEU A 43 6.34 -18.51 -6.82
N ALA A 44 5.76 -18.77 -5.64
CA ALA A 44 6.38 -19.61 -4.62
C ALA A 44 6.68 -21.01 -5.14
N GLY A 45 5.77 -21.60 -5.92
CA GLY A 45 5.98 -22.89 -6.57
C GLY A 45 7.11 -22.90 -7.61
N LEU A 46 7.26 -21.83 -8.38
CA LEU A 46 8.36 -21.69 -9.35
C LEU A 46 9.70 -21.56 -8.64
N ILE A 47 9.80 -20.66 -7.65
CA ILE A 47 11.03 -20.45 -6.86
C ILE A 47 11.42 -21.76 -6.16
N ALA A 48 10.47 -22.46 -5.54
CA ALA A 48 10.74 -23.74 -4.88
C ALA A 48 11.28 -24.79 -5.85
N ALA A 49 10.79 -24.84 -7.09
CA ALA A 49 11.28 -25.79 -8.09
C ALA A 49 12.74 -25.52 -8.46
N GLU A 50 13.10 -24.25 -8.68
CA GLU A 50 14.46 -23.82 -9.00
C GLU A 50 15.44 -24.06 -7.84
N LEU A 51 14.97 -23.93 -6.59
CA LEU A 51 15.78 -24.14 -5.39
C LEU A 51 15.76 -25.60 -4.87
N HIS A 52 15.12 -26.52 -5.59
CA HIS A 52 14.92 -27.91 -5.17
C HIS A 52 14.23 -28.06 -3.79
N ALA A 53 13.37 -27.10 -3.43
CA ALA A 53 12.54 -27.12 -2.22
C ALA A 53 11.19 -27.80 -2.47
N ASN A 54 10.36 -27.94 -1.43
CA ASN A 54 9.06 -28.59 -1.56
C ASN A 54 8.02 -27.67 -2.24
N VAL A 55 7.83 -27.88 -3.54
CA VAL A 55 6.87 -27.13 -4.38
C VAL A 55 5.44 -27.17 -3.83
N LYS A 56 4.99 -28.30 -3.27
CA LYS A 56 3.62 -28.42 -2.76
C LYS A 56 3.41 -27.56 -1.51
N VAL A 57 4.39 -27.57 -0.61
CA VAL A 57 4.37 -26.75 0.62
C VAL A 57 4.44 -25.27 0.26
N ALA A 58 5.36 -24.86 -0.62
CA ALA A 58 5.50 -23.48 -1.04
C ALA A 58 4.23 -22.92 -1.72
N ARG A 59 3.58 -23.70 -2.61
CA ARG A 59 2.30 -23.31 -3.22
C ARG A 59 1.18 -23.17 -2.20
N MET A 60 1.09 -24.11 -1.26
CA MET A 60 0.05 -24.07 -0.23
C MET A 60 0.26 -22.89 0.73
N GLY A 61 1.51 -22.64 1.16
CA GLY A 61 1.87 -21.45 1.94
C GLY A 61 1.57 -20.16 1.21
N GLY A 62 1.97 -20.05 -0.06
CA GLY A 62 1.69 -18.87 -0.88
C GLY A 62 0.20 -18.60 -1.08
N LEU A 63 -0.62 -19.65 -1.20
CA LEU A 63 -2.07 -19.51 -1.33
C LEU A 63 -2.75 -19.07 -0.01
N LEU A 64 -2.17 -19.44 1.13
CA LEU A 64 -2.77 -19.25 2.45
C LEU A 64 -2.13 -18.14 3.29
N HIS A 65 -1.01 -17.53 2.88
CA HIS A 65 -0.26 -16.55 3.68
C HIS A 65 -1.16 -15.41 4.20
N ASP A 66 -2.09 -14.95 3.35
CA ASP A 66 -3.01 -13.87 3.63
C ASP A 66 -4.39 -14.33 4.14
N LEU A 67 -4.55 -15.59 4.57
CA LEU A 67 -5.84 -16.15 4.99
C LEU A 67 -6.50 -15.35 6.12
N GLY A 68 -5.70 -14.79 7.04
CA GLY A 68 -6.21 -13.97 8.15
C GLY A 68 -6.96 -12.72 7.67
N LYS A 69 -6.59 -12.15 6.49
CA LYS A 69 -7.32 -11.04 5.86
C LYS A 69 -8.76 -11.40 5.49
N ALA A 70 -9.18 -12.66 5.54
CA ALA A 70 -10.59 -12.99 5.36
C ALA A 70 -11.46 -12.68 6.61
N VAL A 71 -10.84 -12.48 7.78
CA VAL A 71 -11.54 -12.40 9.07
C VAL A 71 -11.02 -11.31 10.03
N THR A 72 -10.11 -10.43 9.61
CA THR A 72 -9.53 -9.39 10.50
C THR A 72 -10.55 -8.42 11.11
N HIS A 73 -11.80 -8.37 10.63
CA HIS A 73 -12.85 -7.55 11.26
C HIS A 73 -13.53 -8.26 12.44
N GLU A 74 -13.35 -9.57 12.56
CA GLU A 74 -13.97 -10.44 13.57
C GLU A 74 -12.97 -10.81 14.68
N ILE A 75 -11.67 -10.72 14.42
CA ILE A 75 -10.59 -11.19 15.29
C ILE A 75 -9.46 -10.16 15.31
N ASP A 76 -9.08 -9.70 16.50
CA ASP A 76 -7.94 -8.80 16.72
C ASP A 76 -6.60 -9.53 16.55
N GLY A 77 -5.62 -8.85 15.94
CA GLY A 77 -4.24 -9.32 15.80
C GLY A 77 -3.68 -9.21 14.38
N PRO A 78 -2.36 -9.43 14.19
CA PRO A 78 -1.74 -9.46 12.87
C PRO A 78 -2.35 -10.55 11.99
N HIS A 79 -2.59 -10.26 10.70
CA HIS A 79 -3.28 -11.22 9.82
C HIS A 79 -2.46 -12.50 9.60
N ALA A 80 -1.14 -12.43 9.67
CA ALA A 80 -0.25 -13.59 9.58
C ALA A 80 -0.53 -14.58 10.72
N VAL A 81 -0.59 -14.07 11.97
CA VAL A 81 -0.85 -14.87 13.17
C VAL A 81 -2.28 -15.45 13.12
N VAL A 82 -3.28 -14.61 12.84
CA VAL A 82 -4.69 -15.04 12.75
C VAL A 82 -4.87 -16.10 11.65
N GLY A 83 -4.24 -15.90 10.49
CA GLY A 83 -4.27 -16.84 9.38
C GLY A 83 -3.66 -18.20 9.75
N ALA A 84 -2.51 -18.17 10.44
CA ALA A 84 -1.82 -19.37 10.90
C ALA A 84 -2.67 -20.17 11.91
N GLU A 85 -3.31 -19.50 12.87
CA GLU A 85 -4.20 -20.16 13.83
C GLU A 85 -5.43 -20.81 13.18
N ILE A 86 -6.00 -20.17 12.16
CA ILE A 86 -7.10 -20.76 11.38
C ILE A 86 -6.61 -21.99 10.63
N ALA A 87 -5.48 -21.88 9.93
CA ALA A 87 -4.89 -22.98 9.19
C ALA A 87 -4.59 -24.19 10.10
N LYS A 88 -3.98 -23.93 11.26
CA LYS A 88 -3.66 -24.94 12.27
C LYS A 88 -4.90 -25.66 12.79
N ARG A 89 -5.99 -24.92 13.10
CA ARG A 89 -7.26 -25.50 13.56
C ARG A 89 -7.88 -26.49 12.56
N TYR A 90 -7.59 -26.34 11.27
CA TYR A 90 -8.10 -27.20 10.21
C TYR A 90 -7.05 -28.16 9.64
N ASN A 91 -6.02 -28.50 10.44
CA ASN A 91 -4.99 -29.49 10.11
C ASN A 91 -4.20 -29.19 8.82
N VAL A 92 -3.98 -27.91 8.51
CA VAL A 92 -2.97 -27.53 7.53
C VAL A 92 -1.58 -27.90 8.07
N PRO A 93 -0.65 -28.47 7.27
CA PRO A 93 0.65 -28.92 7.76
C PRO A 93 1.43 -27.81 8.50
N ASP A 94 2.13 -28.15 9.59
CA ASP A 94 2.80 -27.16 10.45
C ASP A 94 3.81 -26.29 9.69
N VAL A 95 4.53 -26.85 8.72
CA VAL A 95 5.45 -26.08 7.85
C VAL A 95 4.72 -25.01 7.04
N VAL A 96 3.50 -25.29 6.58
CA VAL A 96 2.65 -24.30 5.89
C VAL A 96 2.10 -23.29 6.89
N VAL A 97 1.72 -23.72 8.09
CA VAL A 97 1.29 -22.82 9.18
C VAL A 97 2.40 -21.83 9.55
N ASN A 98 3.65 -22.29 9.68
CA ASN A 98 4.80 -21.42 9.92
C ASN A 98 5.05 -20.46 8.75
N ALA A 99 4.92 -20.92 7.49
CA ALA A 99 5.02 -20.03 6.32
C ALA A 99 3.95 -18.92 6.32
N ILE A 100 2.74 -19.22 6.81
CA ILE A 100 1.69 -18.22 6.99
C ILE A 100 2.04 -17.27 8.14
N ALA A 101 2.54 -17.77 9.27
CA ALA A 101 2.84 -16.95 10.43
C ALA A 101 4.06 -16.02 10.24
N SER A 102 5.05 -16.43 9.44
CA SER A 102 6.36 -15.76 9.33
C SER A 102 6.51 -14.87 8.09
N HIS A 103 5.53 -14.79 7.19
CA HIS A 103 5.71 -14.08 5.91
C HIS A 103 5.91 -12.55 6.05
N HIS A 104 5.54 -11.96 7.19
CA HIS A 104 5.87 -10.58 7.57
C HIS A 104 6.80 -10.50 8.79
N ALA A 105 7.49 -11.61 9.10
CA ALA A 105 8.44 -11.75 10.21
C ALA A 105 7.83 -11.56 11.62
N GLU A 106 6.55 -11.86 11.81
CA GLU A 106 5.94 -11.90 13.16
C GLU A 106 6.50 -13.05 14.01
N VAL A 107 6.92 -14.14 13.35
CA VAL A 107 7.65 -15.26 13.95
C VAL A 107 8.80 -15.67 13.03
N GLU A 108 9.76 -16.41 13.59
CA GLU A 108 10.89 -16.92 12.81
C GLU A 108 10.44 -17.94 11.74
N PRO A 109 10.95 -17.82 10.50
CA PRO A 109 10.73 -18.83 9.47
C PRO A 109 11.51 -20.11 9.80
N GLU A 110 10.82 -21.24 9.86
CA GLU A 110 11.40 -22.53 10.25
C GLU A 110 11.86 -23.37 9.04
N SER A 111 11.55 -22.93 7.82
CA SER A 111 11.91 -23.65 6.60
C SER A 111 12.22 -22.72 5.43
N ILE A 112 12.88 -23.25 4.40
CA ILE A 112 13.15 -22.52 3.16
C ILE A 112 11.85 -22.15 2.45
N GLU A 113 10.81 -22.98 2.54
CA GLU A 113 9.49 -22.68 1.96
C GLU A 113 8.84 -21.46 2.61
N ALA A 114 9.02 -21.24 3.91
CA ALA A 114 8.54 -20.03 4.58
C ALA A 114 9.22 -18.77 4.00
N VAL A 115 10.53 -18.82 3.81
CA VAL A 115 11.30 -17.73 3.16
C VAL A 115 10.86 -17.52 1.71
N ILE A 116 10.63 -18.60 0.97
CA ILE A 116 10.12 -18.55 -0.42
C ILE A 116 8.75 -17.88 -0.48
N VAL A 117 7.85 -18.19 0.47
CA VAL A 117 6.51 -17.58 0.52
C VAL A 117 6.61 -16.07 0.77
N ALA A 118 7.44 -15.63 1.71
CA ALA A 118 7.68 -14.21 1.95
C ALA A 118 8.25 -13.50 0.70
N ALA A 119 9.21 -14.11 0.02
CA ALA A 119 9.77 -13.58 -1.23
C ALA A 119 8.71 -13.49 -2.34
N ALA A 120 7.88 -14.52 -2.48
CA ALA A 120 6.81 -14.55 -3.49
C ALA A 120 5.73 -13.48 -3.23
N ASP A 121 5.36 -13.24 -1.96
CA ASP A 121 4.44 -12.15 -1.58
C ASP A 121 5.02 -10.78 -1.97
N ALA A 122 6.29 -10.55 -1.63
CA ALA A 122 6.98 -9.32 -1.98
C ALA A 122 7.02 -9.08 -3.50
N ILE A 123 7.32 -10.11 -4.30
CA ILE A 123 7.34 -10.03 -5.77
C ILE A 123 5.93 -9.73 -6.32
N SER A 124 4.91 -10.45 -5.83
CA SER A 124 3.51 -10.25 -6.25
C SER A 124 3.02 -8.84 -5.93
N GLY A 125 3.43 -8.28 -4.79
CA GLY A 125 3.07 -6.93 -4.36
C GLY A 125 3.85 -5.81 -5.04
N ALA A 126 5.10 -6.05 -5.43
CA ALA A 126 5.99 -5.03 -6.00
C ALA A 126 5.89 -4.88 -7.54
N ARG A 127 5.23 -5.83 -8.23
CA ARG A 127 5.13 -5.77 -9.70
C ARG A 127 4.42 -4.48 -10.17
N PRO A 128 4.91 -3.82 -11.23
CA PRO A 128 4.30 -2.61 -11.75
C PRO A 128 2.81 -2.80 -12.04
N GLY A 129 1.96 -1.96 -11.45
CA GLY A 129 0.50 -2.02 -11.62
C GLY A 129 -0.24 -2.97 -10.67
N ALA A 130 0.43 -3.77 -9.84
CA ALA A 130 -0.24 -4.59 -8.81
C ALA A 130 -0.84 -3.73 -7.70
N ARG A 131 0.03 -2.96 -7.06
CA ARG A 131 -0.37 -1.95 -6.11
C ARG A 131 -0.46 -0.65 -6.89
N ARG A 132 -1.67 -0.13 -7.03
CA ARG A 132 -1.80 1.29 -7.33
C ARG A 132 -1.17 1.97 -6.13
N GLU A 133 -0.07 2.71 -6.33
CA GLU A 133 0.42 3.67 -5.34
C GLU A 133 -0.82 4.33 -4.76
N SER A 134 -1.08 4.09 -3.47
CA SER A 134 -2.47 4.14 -3.02
C SER A 134 -2.97 5.55 -3.29
N LEU A 135 -4.03 5.67 -4.10
CA LEU A 135 -4.57 6.97 -4.46
C LEU A 135 -4.83 7.79 -3.20
N GLU A 136 -5.13 7.11 -2.10
CA GLU A 136 -5.20 7.62 -0.74
C GLU A 136 -3.88 8.20 -0.20
N THR A 137 -2.74 7.49 -0.28
CA THR A 137 -1.42 8.03 0.10
C THR A 137 -1.04 9.22 -0.79
N TYR A 138 -1.30 9.13 -2.10
CA TYR A 138 -1.09 10.24 -3.01
C TYR A 138 -1.96 11.45 -2.65
N VAL A 139 -3.25 11.24 -2.41
CA VAL A 139 -4.20 12.29 -1.99
C VAL A 139 -3.76 12.86 -0.65
N LYS A 140 -3.46 12.04 0.35
CA LYS A 140 -3.00 12.48 1.66
C LYS A 140 -1.75 13.35 1.56
N ARG A 141 -0.79 12.94 0.72
CA ARG A 141 0.44 13.71 0.45
C ARG A 141 0.16 15.05 -0.22
N VAL A 142 -0.72 15.08 -1.22
CA VAL A 142 -1.16 16.32 -1.89
C VAL A 142 -1.85 17.24 -0.88
N THR A 143 -2.75 16.70 -0.06
CA THR A 143 -3.45 17.45 0.99
C THR A 143 -2.49 18.00 2.05
N GLU A 144 -1.52 17.21 2.52
CA GLU A 144 -0.50 17.67 3.48
C GLU A 144 0.32 18.85 2.92
N LEU A 145 0.69 18.80 1.63
CA LEU A 145 1.38 19.92 0.96
C LEU A 145 0.51 21.18 0.89
N GLU A 146 -0.78 21.02 0.58
CA GLU A 146 -1.74 22.11 0.54
C GLU A 146 -1.97 22.72 1.93
N ASP A 147 -2.10 21.89 2.95
CA ASP A 147 -2.29 22.30 4.35
C ASP A 147 -1.09 23.06 4.89
N ILE A 148 0.14 22.65 4.54
CA ILE A 148 1.35 23.39 4.89
C ILE A 148 1.27 24.82 4.34
N GLY A 149 0.95 24.99 3.05
CA GLY A 149 0.82 26.32 2.44
C GLY A 149 -0.32 27.12 3.05
N ASN A 150 -1.49 26.50 3.26
CA ASN A 150 -2.67 27.14 3.85
C ASN A 150 -2.46 27.57 5.32
N SER A 151 -1.49 27.00 6.02
CA SER A 151 -1.18 27.36 7.41
C SER A 151 -0.55 28.74 7.59
N PHE A 152 -0.08 29.39 6.52
CA PHE A 152 0.58 30.69 6.60
C PHE A 152 -0.42 31.86 6.53
N LYS A 153 -0.15 32.90 7.32
CA LYS A 153 -0.98 34.11 7.34
C LYS A 153 -0.93 34.82 5.98
N GLY A 154 -2.08 35.31 5.51
CA GLY A 154 -2.20 36.01 4.23
C GLY A 154 -2.39 35.08 3.02
N VAL A 155 -2.22 33.76 3.19
CA VAL A 155 -2.59 32.76 2.17
C VAL A 155 -4.10 32.66 2.10
N SER A 156 -4.63 32.68 0.88
CA SER A 156 -6.03 32.42 0.58
C SER A 156 -6.26 30.95 0.26
N GLN A 157 -5.42 30.37 -0.61
CA GLN A 157 -5.54 28.98 -1.03
C GLN A 157 -4.22 28.47 -1.60
N THR A 158 -3.94 27.19 -1.39
CA THR A 158 -2.78 26.48 -1.91
C THR A 158 -3.22 25.31 -2.76
N TYR A 159 -2.54 25.08 -3.89
CA TYR A 159 -2.77 23.94 -4.77
C TYR A 159 -1.46 23.19 -5.01
N ALA A 160 -1.47 21.88 -4.78
CA ALA A 160 -0.38 21.01 -5.18
C ALA A 160 -0.64 20.50 -6.62
N ILE A 161 0.26 20.86 -7.54
CA ILE A 161 0.16 20.60 -9.00
C ILE A 161 1.32 19.65 -9.39
N GLN A 162 1.20 19.03 -10.57
CA GLN A 162 2.23 18.15 -11.14
C GLN A 162 2.60 17.00 -10.20
N ALA A 163 1.60 16.28 -9.68
CA ALA A 163 1.80 15.19 -8.72
C ALA A 163 2.54 15.62 -7.43
N GLY A 164 2.34 16.87 -7.00
CA GLY A 164 2.96 17.45 -5.80
C GLY A 164 4.41 17.92 -6.00
N ARG A 165 4.87 18.04 -7.26
CA ARG A 165 6.18 18.62 -7.62
C ARG A 165 6.17 20.14 -7.71
N GLU A 166 4.99 20.73 -7.80
CA GLU A 166 4.79 22.16 -7.74
C GLU A 166 3.70 22.48 -6.72
N ILE A 167 3.86 23.58 -6.00
CA ILE A 167 2.83 24.12 -5.13
C ILE A 167 2.61 25.57 -5.55
N ARG A 168 1.35 25.90 -5.80
CA ARG A 168 0.92 27.26 -6.14
C ARG A 168 0.12 27.85 -4.99
N VAL A 169 0.64 28.93 -4.43
CA VAL A 169 0.10 29.58 -3.24
C VAL A 169 -0.52 30.90 -3.66
N ILE A 170 -1.84 31.02 -3.54
CA ILE A 170 -2.58 32.25 -3.83
C ILE A 170 -2.70 33.04 -2.54
N VAL A 171 -2.22 34.27 -2.53
CA VAL A 171 -2.28 35.17 -1.38
C VAL A 171 -3.34 36.25 -1.55
N ARG A 172 -3.83 36.79 -0.43
CA ARG A 172 -4.68 37.99 -0.45
C ARG A 172 -3.80 39.22 -0.70
N PRO A 173 -4.01 39.97 -1.80
CA PRO A 173 -3.11 41.07 -2.18
C PRO A 173 -3.14 42.26 -1.22
N ASP A 174 -4.18 42.37 -0.38
CA ASP A 174 -4.33 43.39 0.67
C ASP A 174 -3.52 43.05 1.94
N ASP A 175 -3.27 41.76 2.19
CA ASP A 175 -2.56 41.28 3.38
C ASP A 175 -1.06 41.04 3.13
N VAL A 176 -0.69 40.77 1.87
CA VAL A 176 0.65 40.35 1.47
C VAL A 176 1.13 41.27 0.35
N ASP A 177 2.23 41.99 0.58
CA ASP A 177 2.92 42.79 -0.43
C ASP A 177 3.95 41.96 -1.22
N ASP A 178 4.63 42.58 -2.19
CA ASP A 178 5.55 41.87 -3.08
C ASP A 178 6.78 41.32 -2.34
N LEU A 179 7.26 42.03 -1.31
CA LEU A 179 8.38 41.58 -0.50
C LEU A 179 7.98 40.40 0.40
N ALA A 180 6.82 40.49 1.03
CA ALA A 180 6.24 39.43 1.84
C ALA A 180 5.95 38.19 1.00
N ALA A 181 5.51 38.32 -0.26
CA ALA A 181 5.31 37.19 -1.17
C ALA A 181 6.62 36.42 -1.45
N ILE A 182 7.73 37.15 -1.63
CA ILE A 182 9.05 36.53 -1.80
C ILE A 182 9.47 35.78 -0.54
N GLN A 183 9.30 36.40 0.64
CA GLN A 183 9.63 35.76 1.93
C GLN A 183 8.79 34.51 2.16
N LEU A 184 7.48 34.60 1.92
CA LEU A 184 6.52 33.52 2.07
C LEU A 184 6.90 32.31 1.20
N SER A 185 7.35 32.54 -0.05
CA SER A 185 7.80 31.45 -0.93
C SER A 185 8.96 30.64 -0.32
N LYS A 186 9.90 31.32 0.36
CA LYS A 186 11.07 30.70 1.00
C LYS A 186 10.68 29.97 2.28
N GLU A 187 9.82 30.57 3.09
CA GLU A 187 9.34 29.98 4.34
C GLU A 187 8.51 28.71 4.09
N ILE A 188 7.62 28.74 3.10
CA ILE A 188 6.83 27.56 2.70
C ILE A 188 7.75 26.45 2.20
N ALA A 189 8.71 26.77 1.31
CA ALA A 189 9.67 25.78 0.81
C ALA A 189 10.46 25.12 1.94
N LYS A 190 10.96 25.92 2.90
CA LYS A 190 11.68 25.42 4.08
C LYS A 190 10.78 24.55 4.97
N LYS A 191 9.54 24.97 5.23
CA LYS A 191 8.61 24.18 6.06
C LYS A 191 8.27 22.83 5.42
N ILE A 192 8.19 22.75 4.10
CA ILE A 192 8.00 21.49 3.38
C ILE A 192 9.23 20.59 3.53
N GLU A 193 10.43 21.14 3.39
CA GLU A 193 11.70 20.43 3.60
C GLU A 193 11.81 19.86 5.02
N ASP A 194 11.39 20.63 6.02
CA ASP A 194 11.46 20.22 7.43
C ASP A 194 10.41 19.16 7.82
N ASN A 195 9.20 19.20 7.23
CA ASN A 195 8.06 18.36 7.65
C ASN A 195 7.82 17.13 6.78
N LEU A 196 8.34 17.08 5.55
CA LEU A 196 8.05 16.01 4.61
C LEU A 196 9.34 15.43 4.02
N GLN A 197 9.54 14.12 4.19
CA GLN A 197 10.55 13.39 3.44
C GLN A 197 10.07 13.20 2.00
N TYR A 198 10.36 14.18 1.15
CA TYR A 198 9.96 14.15 -0.26
C TYR A 198 11.19 13.89 -1.16
N PRO A 199 11.20 12.82 -1.97
CA PRO A 199 12.33 12.56 -2.87
C PRO A 199 12.35 13.58 -4.01
N GLY A 200 13.35 14.45 -4.05
CA GLY A 200 13.59 15.44 -5.12
C GLY A 200 12.95 16.81 -4.85
N GLN A 201 13.17 17.75 -5.76
CA GLN A 201 12.78 19.15 -5.55
C GLN A 201 11.28 19.38 -5.72
N ILE A 202 10.75 20.33 -4.93
CA ILE A 202 9.39 20.87 -5.04
C ILE A 202 9.50 22.36 -5.36
N ARG A 203 8.82 22.81 -6.41
CA ARG A 203 8.77 24.24 -6.79
C ARG A 203 7.64 24.94 -6.04
N VAL A 204 7.95 25.98 -5.28
CA VAL A 204 6.95 26.84 -4.62
C VAL A 204 6.77 28.13 -5.40
N THR A 205 5.54 28.40 -5.86
CA THR A 205 5.18 29.62 -6.58
C THR A 205 4.12 30.37 -5.80
N VAL A 206 4.45 31.57 -5.31
CA VAL A 206 3.47 32.47 -4.69
C VAL A 206 2.90 33.40 -5.75
N VAL A 207 1.58 33.45 -5.84
CA VAL A 207 0.82 34.27 -6.79
C VAL A 207 0.02 35.30 -6.02
N ARG A 208 0.38 36.57 -6.23
CA ARG A 208 -0.38 37.74 -5.79
C ARG A 208 -1.10 38.31 -7.00
N GLU A 209 -2.42 38.34 -6.98
CA GLU A 209 -3.23 38.78 -8.12
C GLU A 209 -4.32 39.74 -7.66
N THR A 210 -4.43 40.88 -8.33
CA THR A 210 -5.56 41.81 -8.22
C THR A 210 -6.33 41.79 -9.53
N ARG A 211 -7.63 41.46 -9.49
CA ARG A 211 -8.49 41.44 -10.68
C ARG A 211 -9.44 42.63 -10.66
N ALA A 212 -9.36 43.47 -11.68
CA ALA A 212 -10.36 44.49 -12.00
C ALA A 212 -11.04 44.10 -13.31
N VAL A 213 -12.36 44.04 -13.33
CA VAL A 213 -13.15 43.60 -14.49
C VAL A 213 -14.19 44.67 -14.80
N GLU A 214 -14.21 45.16 -16.04
CA GLU A 214 -15.27 46.02 -16.58
C GLU A 214 -15.86 45.42 -17.85
N TYR A 215 -17.13 45.72 -18.09
CA TYR A 215 -17.86 45.27 -19.27
C TYR A 215 -18.28 46.49 -20.10
N ALA A 216 -17.79 46.58 -21.32
CA ALA A 216 -18.30 47.53 -22.31
C ALA A 216 -19.64 47.04 -22.88
N LYS A 217 -20.52 47.99 -23.25
CA LYS A 217 -21.69 47.72 -24.08
C LYS A 217 -21.41 48.09 -25.52
#